data_AF-A0A7V8QJA5-F1
#
_entry.id   AF-A0A7V8QJA5-F1
#
_cell.length_a   1.000
_cell.length_b   1.000
_cell.length_c   1.000
_cell.angle_alpha   90.00
_cell.angle_beta   90.00
_cell.angle_gamma   90.00
#
_symmetry.space_group_name_H-M   'P 1'
#
loop_
_entity.id
_entity.type
_entity.pdbx_description
1 polymer ?
#
loop_
_entity_poly.entity_id
_entity_poly.type
_entity_poly.pdbx_seq_one_letter_code
_entity_poly.pdbx_strand_id
1 'polypeptide(L)'
;MSIQLYGFIHMLHILGGIFWVGSSVLMAAFLNPTARRLGPEGRRFMQSLQVEAKLPLAANAAALITLLSGAVLFWMASGGFAASWFTTRYGAALTFGSVCALAAFSAGIAVQRPAMAQIARLQVRMPQADENEAAALKSQIAGLQSRMAGAGKAAAALLVVSAAAMALARFV
;
A
#
# COMPACT_ATOMS: atom_id res chain seq x y z
N MET A 1 -27.14 -8.25 -12.73
CA MET A 1 -26.34 -7.00 -12.82
C MET A 1 -26.34 -6.56 -14.27
N SER A 2 -26.57 -5.27 -14.58
CA SER A 2 -26.45 -4.80 -15.97
C SER A 2 -24.98 -4.81 -16.40
N ILE A 3 -24.71 -5.04 -17.70
CA ILE A 3 -23.35 -5.04 -18.26
C ILE A 3 -22.61 -3.72 -17.98
N GLN A 4 -23.35 -2.60 -17.95
CA GLN A 4 -22.84 -1.27 -17.64
C GLN A 4 -22.29 -1.18 -16.22
N LEU A 5 -23.01 -1.74 -15.24
CA LEU A 5 -22.59 -1.71 -13.84
C LEU A 5 -21.36 -2.59 -13.59
N TYR A 6 -21.30 -3.78 -14.22
CA TYR A 6 -20.10 -4.61 -14.17
C TYR A 6 -18.88 -3.88 -14.74
N GLY A 7 -19.02 -3.29 -15.94
CA GLY A 7 -17.95 -2.55 -16.59
C GLY A 7 -17.46 -1.37 -15.75
N PHE A 8 -18.37 -0.65 -15.09
CA PHE A 8 -18.02 0.45 -14.21
C PHE A 8 -17.21 -0.01 -12.99
N ILE A 9 -17.64 -1.08 -12.30
CA ILE A 9 -16.91 -1.63 -11.14
C ILE A 9 -15.52 -2.12 -11.57
N HIS A 10 -15.43 -2.80 -12.72
CA HIS A 10 -14.18 -3.25 -13.30
C HIS A 10 -13.22 -2.09 -13.62
N MET A 11 -13.74 -1.01 -14.20
CA MET A 11 -12.96 0.21 -14.45
C MET A 11 -12.43 0.81 -13.15
N LEU A 12 -13.26 0.93 -12.11
CA LEU A 12 -12.82 1.44 -10.80
C LEU A 12 -11.71 0.57 -10.19
N HIS A 13 -11.84 -0.75 -10.29
CA HIS A 13 -10.83 -1.69 -9.81
C HIS A 13 -9.49 -1.49 -10.50
N ILE A 14 -9.49 -1.42 -11.84
CA ILE A 14 -8.28 -1.26 -12.64
C ILE A 14 -7.64 0.10 -12.39
N LEU A 15 -8.40 1.19 -12.48
CA LEU A 15 -7.84 2.54 -12.34
C LEU A 15 -7.32 2.79 -10.92
N GLY A 16 -8.06 2.34 -9.90
CA GLY A 16 -7.61 2.35 -8.51
C GLY A 16 -6.33 1.54 -8.33
N GLY A 17 -6.30 0.33 -8.90
CA GLY A 17 -5.16 -0.58 -8.82
C GLY A 17 -3.91 0.00 -9.48
N ILE A 18 -4.03 0.56 -10.68
CA ILE A 18 -2.92 1.21 -11.40
C ILE A 18 -2.31 2.31 -10.54
N PHE A 19 -3.14 3.21 -10.00
CA PHE A 19 -2.65 4.31 -9.18
C PHE A 19 -2.03 3.80 -7.87
N TRP A 20 -2.69 2.89 -7.17
CA TRP A 20 -2.22 2.38 -5.89
C TRP A 20 -0.92 1.57 -6.01
N VAL A 21 -0.85 0.62 -6.94
CA VAL A 21 0.36 -0.18 -7.20
C VAL A 21 1.48 0.72 -7.71
N GLY A 22 1.19 1.58 -8.70
CA GLY A 22 2.18 2.47 -9.32
C GLY A 22 2.79 3.44 -8.32
N SER A 23 1.98 4.12 -7.51
CA SER A 23 2.47 5.03 -6.46
C SER A 23 3.27 4.29 -5.38
N SER A 24 2.86 3.08 -4.99
CA SER A 24 3.60 2.27 -4.01
C SER A 24 4.99 1.88 -4.52
N VAL A 25 5.08 1.46 -5.79
CA VAL A 25 6.36 1.13 -6.44
C VAL A 25 7.23 2.38 -6.58
N LEU A 26 6.66 3.49 -7.08
CA LEU A 26 7.37 4.77 -7.22
C LEU A 26 7.97 5.23 -5.89
N MET A 27 7.18 5.17 -4.82
CA MET A 27 7.61 5.53 -3.48
C MET A 27 8.71 4.61 -2.96
N ALA A 28 8.52 3.29 -3.03
CA ALA A 28 9.43 2.32 -2.46
C ALA A 28 10.78 2.23 -3.19
N ALA A 29 10.75 2.28 -4.53
CA ALA A 29 11.92 2.05 -5.37
C ALA A 29 12.71 3.34 -5.67
N PHE A 30 12.04 4.49 -5.78
CA PHE A 30 12.67 5.72 -6.28
C PHE A 30 12.61 6.87 -5.27
N LEU A 31 11.41 7.28 -4.83
CA LEU A 31 11.27 8.51 -4.02
C LEU A 31 11.86 8.34 -2.62
N ASN A 32 11.53 7.26 -1.89
CA ASN A 32 12.05 7.05 -0.54
C ASN A 32 13.59 6.92 -0.52
N PRO A 33 14.24 6.13 -1.39
CA PRO A 33 15.70 6.08 -1.45
C PRO A 33 16.33 7.42 -1.81
N THR A 34 15.76 8.15 -2.77
CA THR A 34 16.29 9.44 -3.21
C THR A 34 16.18 10.49 -2.10
N ALA A 35 15.01 10.60 -1.48
CA ALA A 35 14.78 11.52 -0.36
C ALA A 35 15.73 11.25 0.83
N ARG A 36 16.06 9.98 1.10
CA ARG A 36 17.04 9.63 2.12
C ARG A 36 18.46 10.11 1.78
N ARG A 37 18.88 9.99 0.51
CA ARG A 37 20.19 10.48 0.05
C ARG A 37 20.29 12.00 0.12
N LEU A 38 19.20 12.71 -0.19
CA LEU A 38 19.12 14.17 -0.13
C LEU A 38 18.99 14.75 1.30
N GLY A 39 18.92 13.89 2.33
CA GLY A 39 18.93 14.33 3.72
C GLY A 39 17.79 15.31 4.06
N PRO A 40 18.07 16.52 4.60
CA PRO A 40 17.04 17.49 4.98
C PRO A 40 16.11 17.94 3.84
N GLU A 41 16.65 18.16 2.64
CA GLU A 41 15.85 18.61 1.48
C GLU A 41 14.87 17.53 1.04
N GLY A 42 15.35 16.29 0.97
CA GLY A 42 14.51 15.13 0.69
C GLY A 42 13.39 14.96 1.72
N ARG A 43 13.68 15.17 3.02
CA ARG A 43 12.64 15.12 4.06
C ARG A 43 11.57 16.20 3.87
N ARG A 44 11.95 17.44 3.52
CA ARG A 44 11.01 18.53 3.23
C ARG A 44 10.12 18.22 2.04
N PHE A 45 10.71 17.71 0.94
CA PHE A 45 9.97 17.26 -0.23
C PHE A 45 8.93 16.19 0.13
N MET A 46 9.35 15.15 0.87
CA MET A 46 8.45 14.08 1.30
C MET A 46 7.35 14.58 2.24
N GLN A 47 7.63 15.59 3.08
CA GLN A 47 6.64 16.20 3.95
C GLN A 47 5.58 16.97 3.15
N SER A 48 5.98 17.80 2.17
CA SER A 48 5.03 18.47 1.26
C SER A 48 4.19 17.44 0.50
N LEU A 49 4.81 16.36 0.00
CA LEU A 49 4.09 15.29 -0.69
C LEU A 49 3.04 14.60 0.20
N GLN A 50 3.31 14.49 1.50
CA GLN A 50 2.39 13.89 2.48
C GLN A 50 1.28 14.84 2.92
N VAL A 51 1.62 16.11 3.20
CA VAL A 51 0.71 17.07 3.84
C VAL A 51 -0.04 17.91 2.82
N GLU A 52 0.66 18.48 1.84
CA GLU A 52 0.10 19.41 0.86
C GLU A 52 -0.52 18.64 -0.31
N ALA A 53 0.25 17.74 -0.91
CA ALA A 53 -0.25 16.91 -2.02
C ALA A 53 -1.17 15.77 -1.56
N LYS A 54 -1.20 15.48 -0.25
CA LYS A 54 -2.04 14.44 0.37
C LYS A 54 -1.92 13.07 -0.32
N LEU A 55 -0.74 12.74 -0.82
CA LEU A 55 -0.50 11.46 -1.51
C LEU A 55 -0.93 10.23 -0.69
N PRO A 56 -0.69 10.16 0.64
CA PRO A 56 -1.18 9.05 1.45
C PRO A 56 -2.70 8.92 1.46
N LEU A 57 -3.44 10.04 1.45
CA LEU A 57 -4.89 10.03 1.41
C LEU A 57 -5.39 9.50 0.05
N ALA A 58 -4.81 10.00 -1.05
CA ALA A 58 -5.14 9.54 -2.40
C ALA A 58 -4.84 8.04 -2.57
N ALA A 59 -3.67 7.59 -2.10
CA ALA A 59 -3.27 6.18 -2.17
C ALA A 59 -4.19 5.27 -1.35
N ASN A 60 -4.58 5.70 -0.14
CA ASN A 60 -5.52 4.96 0.70
C ASN A 60 -6.92 4.88 0.08
N ALA A 61 -7.41 5.98 -0.51
CA ALA A 61 -8.68 6.00 -1.22
C ALA A 61 -8.65 5.04 -2.42
N ALA A 62 -7.60 5.09 -3.23
CA ALA A 62 -7.42 4.19 -4.36
C ALA A 62 -7.33 2.72 -3.92
N ALA A 63 -6.60 2.43 -2.83
CA ALA A 63 -6.53 1.09 -2.25
C ALA A 63 -7.91 0.57 -1.84
N LEU A 64 -8.70 1.37 -1.11
CA LEU A 64 -10.04 1.01 -0.70
C LEU A 64 -10.97 0.79 -1.89
N ILE A 65 -10.96 1.70 -2.87
CA ILE A 65 -11.75 1.55 -4.11
C ILE A 65 -11.38 0.24 -4.81
N THR A 66 -10.08 -0.05 -4.94
CA THR A 66 -9.58 -1.27 -5.59
C THR A 66 -10.02 -2.53 -4.85
N LEU A 67 -9.88 -2.56 -3.53
CA LEU A 67 -10.23 -3.72 -2.71
C LEU A 67 -11.75 -3.96 -2.70
N LEU A 68 -12.56 -2.92 -2.55
CA LEU A 68 -14.02 -3.05 -2.51
C LEU A 68 -14.59 -3.45 -3.88
N SER A 69 -14.16 -2.79 -4.95
CA SER A 69 -14.56 -3.18 -6.31
C SER A 69 -14.06 -4.58 -6.66
N GLY A 70 -12.84 -4.92 -6.26
CA GLY A 70 -12.25 -6.24 -6.42
C GLY A 70 -13.03 -7.33 -5.70
N ALA A 71 -13.46 -7.10 -4.46
CA ALA A 71 -14.28 -8.04 -3.71
C ALA A 71 -15.62 -8.31 -4.40
N VAL A 72 -16.27 -7.28 -4.95
CA VAL A 72 -17.52 -7.44 -5.71
C VAL A 72 -17.28 -8.22 -7.01
N LEU A 73 -16.22 -7.90 -7.76
CA LEU A 73 -15.83 -8.64 -8.97
C LEU A 73 -15.52 -10.10 -8.67
N PHE A 74 -14.79 -10.35 -7.58
CA PHE A 74 -14.43 -11.69 -7.14
C PHE A 74 -15.66 -12.51 -6.74
N TRP A 75 -16.59 -11.91 -5.99
CA TRP A 75 -17.88 -12.52 -5.66
C TRP A 75 -18.64 -12.94 -6.92
N MET A 76 -18.73 -12.05 -7.90
CA MET A 76 -19.42 -12.32 -9.16
C MET A 76 -18.73 -13.42 -9.98
N ALA A 77 -17.40 -13.32 -10.13
CA ALA A 77 -16.62 -14.28 -10.91
C ALA A 77 -16.66 -15.69 -10.32
N SER A 78 -16.68 -15.79 -8.98
CA SER A 78 -16.76 -17.06 -8.25
C SER A 78 -18.16 -17.64 -8.11
N GLY A 79 -19.19 -16.98 -8.65
CA GLY A 79 -20.58 -17.42 -8.51
C GLY A 79 -21.05 -17.39 -7.04
N GLY A 80 -20.57 -16.44 -6.24
CA GLY A 80 -20.85 -16.36 -4.81
C GLY A 80 -19.99 -17.30 -3.96
N PHE A 81 -18.69 -17.43 -4.30
CA PHE A 81 -17.72 -18.32 -3.66
C PHE A 81 -18.02 -19.82 -3.81
N ALA A 82 -18.45 -20.25 -5.00
CA ALA A 82 -18.57 -21.67 -5.30
C ALA A 82 -17.21 -22.38 -5.16
N ALA A 83 -17.16 -23.45 -4.36
CA ALA A 83 -15.92 -24.17 -4.04
C ALA A 83 -15.17 -24.66 -5.29
N SER A 84 -15.89 -25.09 -6.32
CA SER A 84 -15.33 -25.56 -7.59
C SER A 84 -14.62 -24.47 -8.40
N TRP A 85 -14.94 -23.20 -8.17
CA TRP A 85 -14.29 -22.09 -8.88
C TRP A 85 -12.84 -21.92 -8.41
N PHE A 86 -12.59 -22.12 -7.12
CA PHE A 86 -11.25 -21.98 -6.53
C PHE A 86 -10.26 -23.05 -7.00
N THR A 87 -10.74 -24.20 -7.49
CA THR A 87 -9.88 -25.25 -8.05
C THR A 87 -9.52 -25.02 -9.52
N THR A 88 -10.15 -24.03 -10.18
CA THR A 88 -9.78 -23.62 -11.53
C THR A 88 -8.46 -22.84 -11.52
N ARG A 89 -7.69 -22.90 -12.60
CA ARG A 89 -6.44 -22.12 -12.75
C ARG A 89 -6.70 -20.61 -12.66
N TYR A 90 -7.76 -20.14 -13.33
CA TYR A 90 -8.24 -18.76 -13.27
C TYR A 90 -8.56 -18.32 -11.84
N GLY A 91 -9.40 -19.09 -11.13
CA GLY A 91 -9.81 -18.78 -9.75
C GLY A 91 -8.65 -18.83 -8.76
N ALA A 92 -7.74 -19.78 -8.91
CA ALA A 92 -6.53 -19.87 -8.09
C ALA A 92 -5.61 -18.65 -8.29
N ALA A 93 -5.38 -18.22 -9.54
CA ALA A 93 -4.55 -17.05 -9.84
C ALA A 93 -5.14 -15.76 -9.27
N LEU A 94 -6.45 -15.54 -9.41
CA LEU A 94 -7.12 -14.39 -8.80
C LEU A 94 -7.10 -14.42 -7.27
N THR A 95 -7.26 -15.61 -6.68
CA THR A 95 -7.19 -15.79 -5.22
C THR A 95 -5.81 -15.45 -4.70
N PHE A 96 -4.76 -15.97 -5.34
CA PHE A 96 -3.38 -15.68 -5.00
C PHE A 96 -3.09 -14.18 -5.10
N GLY A 97 -3.48 -13.54 -6.21
CA GLY A 97 -3.32 -12.10 -6.37
C GLY A 97 -4.06 -11.30 -5.29
N SER A 98 -5.28 -11.72 -4.93
CA SER A 98 -6.09 -11.08 -3.90
C SER A 98 -5.44 -11.19 -2.51
N VAL A 99 -4.90 -12.35 -2.17
CA VAL A 99 -4.15 -12.56 -0.92
C VAL A 99 -2.92 -11.67 -0.85
N CYS A 100 -2.15 -11.55 -1.94
CA CYS A 100 -1.00 -10.65 -2.00
C CYS A 100 -1.39 -9.18 -1.78
N ALA A 101 -2.45 -8.70 -2.42
CA ALA A 101 -2.95 -7.33 -2.24
C ALA A 101 -3.43 -7.08 -0.79
N LEU A 102 -4.18 -8.03 -0.21
CA LEU A 102 -4.64 -7.94 1.17
C LEU A 102 -3.47 -7.95 2.16
N ALA A 103 -2.45 -8.79 1.94
CA ALA A 103 -1.24 -8.80 2.76
C ALA A 103 -0.50 -7.46 2.71
N ALA A 104 -0.38 -6.85 1.52
CA ALA A 104 0.23 -5.53 1.35
C ALA A 104 -0.56 -4.43 2.08
N PHE A 105 -1.89 -4.44 1.96
CA PHE A 105 -2.77 -3.50 2.65
C PHE A 105 -2.68 -3.64 4.18
N SER A 106 -2.71 -4.88 4.67
CA SER A 106 -2.56 -5.21 6.09
C SER A 106 -1.22 -4.74 6.65
N ALA A 107 -0.12 -4.83 5.89
CA ALA A 107 1.18 -4.28 6.30
C ALA A 107 1.12 -2.76 6.49
N GLY A 108 0.37 -2.04 5.64
CA GLY A 108 0.10 -0.61 5.83
C GLY A 108 -0.59 -0.32 7.16
N ILE A 109 -1.65 -1.07 7.49
CA ILE A 109 -2.41 -0.87 8.73
C ILE A 109 -1.62 -1.30 9.97
N ALA A 110 -1.02 -2.48 9.94
CA ALA A 110 -0.40 -3.10 11.11
C ALA A 110 1.01 -2.60 11.40
N VAL A 111 1.71 -2.03 10.40
CA VAL A 111 3.10 -1.56 10.56
C VAL A 111 3.21 -0.05 10.38
N GLN A 112 2.75 0.49 9.24
CA GLN A 112 3.01 1.89 8.93
C GLN A 112 2.20 2.86 9.81
N ARG A 113 0.90 2.59 10.02
CA ARG A 113 0.04 3.45 10.87
C ARG A 113 0.54 3.56 12.32
N PRO A 114 0.82 2.47 13.05
CA PRO A 114 1.32 2.58 14.43
C PRO A 114 2.71 3.19 14.49
N ALA A 115 3.61 2.87 13.54
CA ALA A 115 4.93 3.49 13.49
C ALA A 115 4.85 5.00 13.29
N MET A 116 3.99 5.48 12.39
CA MET A 116 3.75 6.91 12.19
C MET A 116 3.20 7.59 13.43
N ALA A 117 2.20 6.98 14.09
CA ALA A 117 1.65 7.52 15.32
C ALA A 117 2.71 7.61 16.43
N GLN A 118 3.57 6.60 16.54
CA GLN A 118 4.66 6.59 17.50
C GLN A 118 5.73 7.65 17.17
N ILE A 119 6.11 7.80 15.90
CA ILE A 119 7.03 8.87 15.47
C ILE A 119 6.47 10.24 15.84
N ALA A 120 5.19 10.50 15.56
CA ALA A 120 4.56 11.78 15.91
C ALA A 120 4.61 12.05 17.42
N ARG A 121 4.32 11.04 18.25
CA ARG A 121 4.43 11.15 19.72
C ARG A 121 5.86 11.43 20.18
N LEU A 122 6.86 10.76 19.60
CA LEU A 122 8.28 10.99 19.92
C LEU A 122 8.76 12.37 19.48
N GLN A 123 8.26 12.87 18.34
CA GLN A 123 8.59 14.21 17.84
C GLN A 123 8.08 15.32 18.76
N VAL A 124 6.90 15.14 19.39
CA VAL A 124 6.36 16.10 20.37
C VAL A 124 7.25 16.24 21.61
N ARG A 125 7.96 15.17 22.01
CA ARG A 125 8.89 15.19 23.17
C ARG A 125 10.24 15.85 22.86
N MET A 126 10.62 15.89 21.59
CA MET A 126 11.95 16.34 21.15
C MET A 126 12.35 17.76 21.63
N PRO A 127 11.46 18.77 21.66
CA PRO A 127 11.84 20.13 22.09
C PRO A 127 12.17 20.25 23.59
N GLN A 128 11.73 19.29 24.41
CA GLN A 128 11.91 19.32 25.87
C GLN A 128 13.04 18.40 26.34
N ALA A 129 13.62 17.61 25.43
CA ALA A 129 14.62 16.61 25.74
C ALA A 129 16.00 17.22 25.96
N ASP A 130 16.72 16.73 26.97
CA ASP A 130 18.16 16.99 27.11
C ASP A 130 18.96 16.29 25.99
N GLU A 131 20.29 16.50 25.95
CA GLU A 131 21.13 15.96 24.88
C GLU A 131 21.09 14.42 24.78
N ASN A 132 21.08 13.73 25.93
CA ASN A 132 21.05 12.27 26.01
C ASN A 132 19.67 11.73 25.62
N GLU A 133 18.59 12.35 26.12
CA GLU A 133 17.23 12.01 25.75
C GLU A 133 16.98 12.27 24.26
N ALA A 134 17.45 13.40 23.73
CA ALA A 134 17.31 13.73 22.31
C ALA A 134 18.02 12.72 21.41
N ALA A 135 19.22 12.25 21.79
CA ALA A 135 19.92 11.19 21.07
C ALA A 135 19.11 9.88 21.07
N ALA A 136 18.55 9.49 22.22
CA ALA A 136 17.71 8.30 22.34
C ALA A 136 16.42 8.40 21.51
N LEU A 137 15.74 9.54 21.52
CA LEU A 137 14.54 9.79 20.73
C LEU A 137 14.83 9.72 19.22
N LYS A 138 15.93 10.34 18.77
CA LYS A 138 16.36 10.29 17.36
C LYS A 138 16.62 8.85 16.91
N SER A 139 17.28 8.04 17.75
CA SER A 139 17.54 6.62 17.48
C SER A 139 16.23 5.82 17.34
N GLN A 140 15.27 6.02 18.26
CA GLN A 140 13.96 5.35 18.19
C GLN A 140 13.18 5.73 16.92
N ILE A 141 13.17 7.01 16.55
CA ILE A 141 12.54 7.49 15.31
C ILE A 141 13.20 6.85 14.09
N ALA A 142 14.53 6.78 14.04
CA ALA A 142 15.27 6.17 12.95
C ALA A 142 14.94 4.67 12.80
N GLY A 143 14.83 3.94 13.92
CA GLY A 143 14.41 2.54 13.93
C GLY A 143 13.00 2.34 13.34
N LEU A 144 12.04 3.17 13.75
CA LEU A 144 10.68 3.15 13.21
C LEU A 144 10.63 3.47 11.71
N GLN A 145 11.38 4.50 11.27
CA GLN A 145 11.50 4.85 9.86
C GLN A 145 12.10 3.71 9.02
N SER A 146 13.11 3.01 9.54
CA SER A 146 13.70 1.84 8.88
C SER A 146 12.68 0.70 8.73
N ARG A 147 11.93 0.39 9.79
CA ARG A 147 10.86 -0.61 9.77
C ARG A 147 9.78 -0.26 8.75
N MET A 148 9.36 1.01 8.71
CA MET A 148 8.40 1.48 7.72
C MET A 148 8.92 1.33 6.29
N ALA A 149 10.19 1.67 6.04
CA ALA A 149 10.80 1.54 4.72
C ALA A 149 10.87 0.07 4.26
N GLY A 150 11.22 -0.85 5.17
CA GLY A 150 11.20 -2.28 4.90
C GLY A 150 9.79 -2.79 4.57
N ALA A 151 8.80 -2.45 5.40
CA ALA A 151 7.41 -2.82 5.17
C ALA A 151 6.85 -2.24 3.86
N GLY A 152 7.21 -1.00 3.52
CA GLY A 152 6.81 -0.35 2.26
C GLY A 152 7.37 -1.07 1.03
N LYS A 153 8.63 -1.52 1.07
CA LYS A 153 9.23 -2.32 -0.02
C LYS A 153 8.56 -3.69 -0.16
N ALA A 154 8.31 -4.37 0.96
CA ALA A 154 7.62 -5.66 0.95
C ALA A 154 6.19 -5.52 0.40
N ALA A 155 5.45 -4.49 0.83
CA ALA A 155 4.13 -4.19 0.31
C ALA A 155 4.14 -3.90 -1.19
N ALA A 156 5.09 -3.08 -1.68
CA ALA A 156 5.24 -2.81 -3.10
C ALA A 156 5.52 -4.09 -3.92
N ALA A 157 6.38 -4.99 -3.41
CA ALA A 157 6.66 -6.27 -4.06
C ALA A 157 5.40 -7.17 -4.12
N LEU A 158 4.66 -7.27 -3.01
CA LEU A 158 3.39 -8.01 -2.96
C LEU A 158 2.35 -7.44 -3.95
N LEU A 159 2.28 -6.11 -4.07
CA LEU A 159 1.39 -5.46 -5.02
C LEU A 159 1.77 -5.73 -6.48
N VAL A 160 3.07 -5.77 -6.80
CA VAL A 160 3.55 -6.17 -8.14
C VAL A 160 3.19 -7.63 -8.43
N VAL A 161 3.41 -8.54 -7.47
CA VAL A 161 3.02 -9.95 -7.61
C VAL A 161 1.51 -10.09 -7.79
N SER A 162 0.72 -9.33 -7.03
CA SER A 162 -0.74 -9.29 -7.15
C SER A 162 -1.18 -8.86 -8.55
N ALA A 163 -0.66 -7.73 -9.03
CA ALA A 163 -0.98 -7.21 -10.36
C ALA A 163 -0.56 -8.19 -11.47
N ALA A 164 0.61 -8.81 -11.36
CA ALA A 164 1.08 -9.81 -12.31
C ALA A 164 0.18 -11.05 -12.32
N ALA A 165 -0.18 -11.59 -11.16
CA ALA A 165 -1.08 -12.74 -11.04
C ALA A 165 -2.44 -12.46 -11.69
N MET A 166 -3.02 -11.28 -11.45
CA MET A 166 -4.30 -10.89 -12.04
C MET A 166 -4.21 -10.65 -13.56
N ALA A 167 -3.12 -10.04 -14.04
CA ALA A 167 -2.89 -9.83 -15.46
C ALA A 167 -2.66 -11.14 -16.23
N LEU A 168 -2.04 -12.12 -15.58
CA LEU A 168 -1.76 -13.44 -16.15
C LEU A 168 -2.95 -14.41 -16.03
N ALA A 169 -3.85 -14.20 -15.06
CA ALA A 169 -5.02 -15.05 -14.86
C ALA A 169 -5.86 -15.23 -16.13
N ARG A 170 -5.92 -14.21 -17.00
CA ARG A 170 -6.67 -14.26 -18.27
C ARG A 170 -6.14 -15.29 -19.28
N PHE A 171 -4.94 -15.83 -19.08
CA PHE A 171 -4.28 -16.75 -20.01
C PHE A 171 -4.26 -18.20 -19.51
N VAL A 172 -4.81 -18.49 -18.33
CA VAL A 172 -4.72 -19.80 -17.65
C VAL A 172 -6.06 -20.39 -17.28
#